data_AF-U7UAI9-F1
#
_entry.id   AF-U7UAI9-F1
#
_cell.length_a   1.000
_cell.length_b   1.000
_cell.length_c   1.000
_cell.angle_alpha   90.00
_cell.angle_beta   90.00
_cell.angle_gamma   90.00
#
_symmetry.space_group_name_H-M   'P 1'
#
loop_
_entity.id
_entity.type
_entity.pdbx_description
1 polymer ?
#
loop_
_entity_poly.entity_id
_entity_poly.type
_entity_poly.pdbx_seq_one_letter_code
_entity_poly.pdbx_strand_id
1 'polypeptide(L)'
;MKMWLKTVLCSALAAAAVMLSGCGDNSITGMVSKDGTALNCGDQNAHVMAMEGPDVKVQFSNSTLIWQDNAMYFLSKQNELLKFTIKDKKLVTGENNGVIAQNVRALSGTDGKRLYFKTKDQALKYIEDGKEYETGFKDYGWFVPAEDGKHGVVWFNSGQIYIVGVDNGKVSPAKEPLVPDPPFSGATWCAIKDNTIYTDGREKGADRKFENITQMDLEGKVLNTYGPYKESALYYAVTKDYLCIYSRGEDGVRVYRLRDGSFVGSLTKNDIKMKGGAYGIYALEKNTIALVTDYEGLHLCLIALS
;
A
#
# COMPACT_ATOMS: atom_id res chain seq x y z
N MET A 1 -46.28 12.55 -46.13
CA MET A 1 -45.10 13.43 -46.23
C MET A 1 -45.07 14.32 -45.00
N LYS A 2 -43.97 14.29 -44.23
CA LYS A 2 -43.41 15.32 -43.31
C LYS A 2 -44.32 15.97 -42.24
N MET A 3 -44.02 15.74 -40.95
CA MET A 3 -43.33 16.67 -40.01
C MET A 3 -44.30 17.68 -39.33
N TRP A 4 -44.21 18.10 -38.05
CA TRP A 4 -43.27 17.90 -36.94
C TRP A 4 -43.90 18.45 -35.63
N LEU A 5 -43.32 17.96 -34.53
CA LEU A 5 -43.37 18.43 -33.13
C LEU A 5 -43.14 19.94 -32.92
N LYS A 6 -43.69 20.48 -31.82
CA LYS A 6 -43.12 21.47 -30.84
C LYS A 6 -44.27 22.11 -30.04
N THR A 7 -44.29 22.30 -28.72
CA THR A 7 -43.36 22.08 -27.60
C THR A 7 -44.19 22.32 -26.33
N VAL A 8 -44.24 21.36 -25.40
CA VAL A 8 -44.61 21.63 -24.00
C VAL A 8 -43.30 21.62 -23.22
N LEU A 9 -42.80 22.82 -22.89
CA LEU A 9 -41.68 23.03 -21.98
C LEU A 9 -42.25 23.82 -20.81
N CYS A 10 -42.49 23.18 -19.66
CA CYS A 10 -42.54 23.78 -18.32
C CYS A 10 -43.00 22.72 -17.29
N SER A 11 -42.21 21.66 -17.08
CA SER A 11 -42.34 20.83 -15.85
C SER A 11 -41.13 19.94 -15.53
N ALA A 12 -40.16 19.78 -16.44
CA ALA A 12 -39.07 18.83 -16.24
C ALA A 12 -37.80 19.40 -15.54
N LEU A 13 -37.71 20.71 -15.26
CA LEU A 13 -36.48 21.30 -14.73
C LEU A 13 -36.36 21.37 -13.19
N ALA A 14 -37.42 21.09 -12.44
CA ALA A 14 -37.35 21.13 -10.97
C ALA A 14 -36.96 19.78 -10.34
N ALA A 15 -37.08 18.67 -11.08
CA ALA A 15 -36.73 17.33 -10.58
C ALA A 15 -35.30 16.89 -10.96
N ALA A 16 -34.64 17.59 -11.90
CA ALA A 16 -33.27 17.28 -12.32
C ALA A 16 -32.18 18.06 -11.55
N ALA A 17 -32.56 19.07 -10.76
CA ALA A 17 -31.61 19.88 -9.98
C ALA A 17 -31.30 19.30 -8.58
N VAL A 18 -31.99 18.24 -8.16
CA VAL A 18 -31.77 17.58 -6.85
C VAL A 18 -30.95 16.29 -6.97
N MET A 19 -30.63 15.82 -8.18
CA MET A 19 -29.86 14.58 -8.38
C MET A 19 -28.40 14.76 -8.83
N LEU A 20 -27.89 16.00 -8.86
CA LEU A 20 -26.48 16.28 -9.22
C LEU A 20 -25.62 16.85 -8.10
N SER A 21 -26.14 16.96 -6.87
CA SER A 21 -25.34 17.30 -5.67
C SER A 21 -24.79 16.08 -4.93
N GLY A 22 -24.78 14.91 -5.58
CA GLY A 22 -24.44 13.62 -4.96
C GLY A 22 -23.25 12.88 -5.55
N CYS A 23 -22.49 13.45 -6.49
CA CYS A 23 -21.19 12.89 -6.87
C CYS A 23 -20.16 13.30 -5.81
N GLY A 24 -20.27 12.71 -4.62
CA GLY A 24 -19.14 12.66 -3.71
C GLY A 24 -18.00 11.92 -4.40
N ASP A 25 -16.76 12.35 -4.18
CA ASP A 25 -15.58 11.58 -4.52
C ASP A 25 -15.74 10.19 -3.87
N ASN A 26 -16.10 9.17 -4.67
CA ASN A 26 -16.31 7.79 -4.19
C ASN A 26 -14.97 7.10 -3.89
N SER A 27 -13.87 7.84 -3.95
CA SER A 27 -12.55 7.40 -3.60
C SER A 27 -12.41 7.24 -2.07
N ILE A 28 -11.51 6.36 -1.65
CA ILE A 28 -11.24 6.15 -0.22
C ILE A 28 -10.70 7.42 0.45
N THR A 29 -9.89 8.22 -0.25
CA THR A 29 -9.46 9.55 0.18
C THR A 29 -10.67 10.47 0.41
N GLY A 30 -11.59 10.57 -0.56
CA GLY A 30 -12.77 11.41 -0.45
C GLY A 30 -13.65 11.03 0.76
N MET A 31 -13.86 9.73 0.97
CA MET A 31 -14.57 9.20 2.13
C MET A 31 -13.85 9.59 3.44
N VAL A 32 -12.54 9.31 3.56
CA VAL A 32 -11.78 9.59 4.79
C VAL A 32 -11.74 11.09 5.08
N SER A 33 -11.54 11.94 4.07
CA SER A 33 -11.55 13.40 4.24
C SER A 33 -12.91 13.94 4.68
N LYS A 34 -14.02 13.35 4.22
CA LYS A 34 -15.37 13.79 4.58
C LYS A 34 -15.81 13.30 5.96
N ASP A 35 -15.53 12.04 6.26
CA ASP A 35 -16.11 11.32 7.40
C ASP A 35 -15.13 11.08 8.54
N GLY A 36 -13.83 11.30 8.30
CA GLY A 36 -12.78 11.16 9.29
C GLY A 36 -12.75 12.32 10.29
N THR A 37 -12.12 12.08 11.43
CA THR A 37 -11.82 13.13 12.40
C THR A 37 -10.65 13.96 11.91
N ALA A 38 -10.85 15.26 11.73
CA ALA A 38 -9.79 16.19 11.38
C ALA A 38 -8.81 16.37 12.55
N LEU A 39 -7.52 16.27 12.24
CA LEU A 39 -6.39 16.39 13.14
C LEU A 39 -5.27 17.17 12.46
N ASN A 40 -4.34 17.70 13.25
CA ASN A 40 -3.14 18.33 12.72
C ASN A 40 -1.99 17.32 12.73
N CYS A 41 -1.24 17.23 11.63
CA CYS A 41 0.01 16.51 11.54
C CYS A 41 1.12 17.50 11.19
N GLY A 42 1.62 18.23 12.19
CA GLY A 42 2.52 19.36 11.96
C GLY A 42 1.83 20.48 11.21
N ASP A 43 2.34 20.81 10.01
CA ASP A 43 1.77 21.84 9.13
C ASP A 43 0.78 21.29 8.08
N GLN A 44 0.47 19.99 8.11
CA GLN A 44 -0.53 19.35 7.25
C GLN A 44 -1.80 19.02 8.03
N ASN A 45 -2.93 19.01 7.32
CA ASN A 45 -4.17 18.47 7.87
C ASN A 45 -4.20 16.95 7.64
N ALA A 46 -4.71 16.22 8.62
CA ALA A 46 -4.95 14.80 8.53
C ALA A 46 -6.41 14.51 8.87
N HIS A 47 -7.02 13.58 8.16
CA HIS A 47 -8.32 13.03 8.53
C HIS A 47 -8.15 11.56 8.88
N VAL A 48 -8.61 11.18 10.07
CA VAL A 48 -8.45 9.81 10.59
C VAL A 48 -9.80 9.14 10.75
N MET A 49 -9.95 7.96 10.15
CA MET A 49 -11.15 7.14 10.23
C MET A 49 -10.80 5.71 10.64
N ALA A 50 -11.35 5.25 11.77
CA ALA A 50 -11.27 3.85 12.17
C ALA A 50 -12.40 3.05 11.50
N MET A 51 -12.08 1.84 11.03
CA MET A 51 -13.01 0.91 10.42
C MET A 51 -12.87 -0.47 11.06
N GLU A 52 -14.01 -1.10 11.30
CA GLU A 52 -14.08 -2.49 11.74
C GLU A 52 -14.29 -3.40 10.53
N GLY A 53 -13.52 -4.47 10.50
CA GLY A 53 -13.62 -5.54 9.52
C GLY A 53 -14.40 -6.74 10.06
N PRO A 54 -14.61 -7.76 9.22
CA PRO A 54 -15.20 -9.01 9.66
C PRO A 54 -14.25 -9.75 10.61
N ASP A 55 -14.80 -10.74 11.33
CA ASP A 55 -14.03 -11.66 12.18
C ASP A 55 -13.22 -12.64 11.31
N VAL A 56 -12.16 -12.10 10.70
CA VAL A 56 -11.19 -12.82 9.88
C VAL A 56 -9.81 -12.54 10.42
N LYS A 57 -9.07 -13.61 10.71
CA LYS A 57 -7.68 -13.51 11.17
C LYS A 57 -6.75 -13.41 9.96
N VAL A 58 -6.16 -12.25 9.75
CA VAL A 58 -5.15 -12.03 8.69
C VAL A 58 -3.74 -12.30 9.21
N GLN A 59 -2.85 -12.78 8.35
CA GLN A 59 -1.44 -13.02 8.66
C GLN A 59 -0.69 -11.70 8.52
N PHE A 60 -0.02 -11.24 9.57
CA PHE A 60 0.74 -9.99 9.50
C PHE A 60 2.23 -10.17 9.25
N SER A 61 2.70 -9.45 8.24
CA SER A 61 4.06 -9.25 7.76
C SER A 61 4.09 -7.94 6.95
N ASN A 62 5.26 -7.46 6.53
CA ASN A 62 5.37 -6.30 5.62
C ASN A 62 4.63 -6.49 4.27
N SER A 63 4.25 -7.74 3.96
CA SER A 63 3.60 -8.19 2.72
C SER A 63 2.15 -8.68 2.93
N THR A 64 1.32 -7.91 3.65
CA THR A 64 -0.03 -8.38 4.07
C THR A 64 -1.20 -7.69 3.40
N LEU A 65 -1.07 -6.43 3.00
CA LEU A 65 -2.16 -5.66 2.41
C LEU A 65 -1.69 -5.03 1.09
N ILE A 66 -2.56 -5.10 0.08
CA ILE A 66 -2.45 -4.31 -1.15
C ILE A 66 -3.78 -3.64 -1.43
N TRP A 67 -3.73 -2.39 -1.89
CA TRP A 67 -4.88 -1.69 -2.45
C TRP A 67 -4.79 -1.65 -3.97
N GLN A 68 -5.84 -2.08 -4.64
CA GLN A 68 -5.96 -2.00 -6.09
C GLN A 68 -7.44 -1.92 -6.48
N ASP A 69 -7.78 -1.03 -7.42
CA ASP A 69 -9.12 -0.92 -8.03
C ASP A 69 -10.27 -0.89 -7.00
N ASN A 70 -10.13 -0.05 -5.97
CA ASN A 70 -11.11 0.12 -4.90
C ASN A 70 -11.35 -1.12 -4.04
N ALA A 71 -10.41 -2.07 -4.05
CA ALA A 71 -10.43 -3.26 -3.21
C ALA A 71 -9.15 -3.39 -2.39
N MET A 72 -9.31 -3.93 -1.18
CA MET A 72 -8.19 -4.36 -0.34
C MET A 72 -8.00 -5.85 -0.48
N TYR A 73 -6.74 -6.24 -0.64
CA TYR A 73 -6.32 -7.62 -0.75
C TYR A 73 -5.48 -7.98 0.46
N PHE A 74 -5.88 -9.01 1.20
CA PHE A 74 -5.24 -9.44 2.44
C PHE A 74 -4.78 -10.88 2.36
N LEU A 75 -3.70 -11.19 3.08
CA LEU A 75 -3.29 -12.58 3.35
C LEU A 75 -3.94 -13.09 4.64
N SER A 76 -4.70 -14.18 4.59
CA SER A 76 -5.28 -14.84 5.77
C SER A 76 -4.23 -15.66 6.55
N LYS A 77 -4.46 -15.96 7.84
CA LYS A 77 -3.61 -16.92 8.60
C LYS A 77 -3.64 -18.33 8.00
N GLN A 78 -4.65 -18.63 7.18
CA GLN A 78 -4.79 -19.89 6.45
C GLN A 78 -4.01 -19.92 5.13
N ASN A 79 -3.29 -18.85 4.78
CA ASN A 79 -2.54 -18.71 3.52
C ASN A 79 -3.47 -18.58 2.30
N GLU A 80 -4.58 -17.87 2.48
CA GLU A 80 -5.51 -17.51 1.42
C GLU A 80 -5.37 -16.04 1.11
N LEU A 81 -5.50 -15.69 -0.16
CA LEU A 81 -5.63 -14.31 -0.59
C LEU A 81 -7.10 -13.93 -0.60
N LEU A 82 -7.44 -12.94 0.22
CA LEU A 82 -8.79 -12.47 0.44
C LEU A 82 -8.98 -11.09 -0.20
N LYS A 83 -10.12 -10.88 -0.87
CA LYS A 83 -10.55 -9.60 -1.43
C LYS A 83 -11.68 -9.01 -0.60
N PHE A 84 -11.48 -7.79 -0.15
CA PHE A 84 -12.47 -6.97 0.54
C PHE A 84 -12.74 -5.70 -0.25
N THR A 85 -13.96 -5.21 -0.14
CA THR A 85 -14.36 -3.88 -0.63
C THR A 85 -14.86 -3.06 0.56
N ILE A 86 -14.84 -1.74 0.43
CA ILE A 86 -15.45 -0.86 1.42
C ILE A 86 -16.90 -0.59 1.02
N LYS A 87 -17.83 -0.88 1.92
CA LYS A 87 -19.23 -0.52 1.78
C LYS A 87 -19.74 0.01 3.11
N ASP A 88 -20.42 1.15 3.10
CA ASP A 88 -21.01 1.76 4.30
C ASP A 88 -20.01 1.88 5.47
N LYS A 89 -18.77 2.27 5.16
CA LYS A 89 -17.65 2.39 6.11
C LYS A 89 -17.26 1.08 6.82
N LYS A 90 -17.55 -0.06 6.20
CA LYS A 90 -17.17 -1.41 6.67
C LYS A 90 -16.44 -2.17 5.58
N LEU A 91 -15.57 -3.09 6.00
CA LEU A 91 -15.01 -4.08 5.07
C LEU A 91 -16.03 -5.18 4.81
N VAL A 92 -16.31 -5.44 3.53
CA VAL A 92 -17.21 -6.50 3.11
C VAL A 92 -16.52 -7.41 2.10
N THR A 93 -16.73 -8.71 2.25
CA THR A 93 -16.27 -9.73 1.30
C THR A 93 -17.33 -10.00 0.24
N GLY A 94 -16.88 -10.45 -0.93
CA GLY A 94 -17.76 -10.96 -1.98
C GLY A 94 -18.08 -12.45 -1.79
N GLU A 95 -18.43 -13.13 -2.90
CA GLU A 95 -18.63 -14.58 -2.94
C GLU A 95 -17.41 -15.37 -2.40
N ASN A 96 -17.63 -16.60 -1.96
CA ASN A 96 -16.60 -17.49 -1.36
C ASN A 96 -15.82 -16.85 -0.20
N ASN A 97 -16.50 -16.05 0.63
CA ASN A 97 -15.89 -15.29 1.73
C ASN A 97 -14.71 -14.41 1.29
N GLY A 98 -14.70 -14.01 0.01
CA GLY A 98 -13.65 -13.18 -0.58
C GLY A 98 -12.37 -13.92 -0.96
N VAL A 99 -12.28 -15.25 -0.84
CA VAL A 99 -11.09 -16.01 -1.25
C VAL A 99 -10.91 -15.96 -2.78
N ILE A 100 -9.76 -15.48 -3.25
CA ILE A 100 -9.43 -15.39 -4.68
C ILE A 100 -8.19 -16.20 -5.09
N ALA A 101 -7.33 -16.59 -4.13
CA ALA A 101 -6.26 -17.56 -4.35
C ALA A 101 -5.91 -18.31 -3.06
N GLN A 102 -5.30 -19.48 -3.21
CA GLN A 102 -4.89 -20.35 -2.10
C GLN A 102 -3.38 -20.58 -2.12
N ASN A 103 -2.85 -21.13 -1.02
CA ASN A 103 -1.42 -21.43 -0.84
C ASN A 103 -0.52 -20.19 -0.99
N VAL A 104 -1.03 -19.01 -0.65
CA VAL A 104 -0.32 -17.74 -0.74
C VAL A 104 0.58 -17.57 0.48
N ARG A 105 1.87 -17.31 0.27
CA ARG A 105 2.86 -17.06 1.32
C ARG A 105 3.00 -15.57 1.65
N ALA A 106 2.91 -14.71 0.64
CA ALA A 106 3.13 -13.28 0.77
C ALA A 106 2.53 -12.52 -0.41
N LEU A 107 2.09 -11.30 -0.16
CA LEU A 107 1.77 -10.34 -1.20
C LEU A 107 3.02 -9.62 -1.69
N SER A 108 3.22 -9.59 -3.01
CA SER A 108 4.40 -8.99 -3.64
C SER A 108 4.18 -7.53 -4.01
N GLY A 109 2.99 -7.19 -4.50
CA GLY A 109 2.61 -5.82 -4.88
C GLY A 109 1.62 -5.82 -6.04
N THR A 110 1.37 -4.65 -6.59
CA THR A 110 0.52 -4.47 -7.78
C THR A 110 1.19 -3.53 -8.78
N ASP A 111 1.04 -3.80 -10.07
CA ASP A 111 1.42 -2.86 -11.15
C ASP A 111 0.23 -1.95 -11.55
N GLY A 112 -0.84 -1.94 -10.75
CA GLY A 112 -2.10 -1.25 -11.05
C GLY A 112 -3.08 -2.09 -11.88
N LYS A 113 -2.61 -3.10 -12.62
CA LYS A 113 -3.45 -4.03 -13.39
C LYS A 113 -3.48 -5.43 -12.78
N ARG A 114 -2.34 -5.90 -12.29
CA ARG A 114 -2.08 -7.26 -11.81
C ARG A 114 -1.71 -7.23 -10.35
N LEU A 115 -2.28 -8.17 -9.60
CA LEU A 115 -1.93 -8.41 -8.21
C LEU A 115 -0.93 -9.55 -8.13
N TYR A 116 0.30 -9.26 -7.71
CA TYR A 116 1.38 -10.24 -7.61
C TYR A 116 1.48 -10.82 -6.20
N PHE A 117 1.73 -12.12 -6.12
CA PHE A 117 1.91 -12.82 -4.85
C PHE A 117 2.85 -14.02 -4.99
N LYS A 118 3.51 -14.36 -3.89
CA LYS A 118 4.30 -15.59 -3.79
C LYS A 118 3.46 -16.70 -3.17
N THR A 119 3.59 -17.90 -3.69
CA THR A 119 3.01 -19.12 -3.11
C THR A 119 3.97 -19.80 -2.12
N LYS A 120 3.46 -20.78 -1.37
CA LYS A 120 4.24 -21.55 -0.38
C LYS A 120 5.44 -22.28 -0.99
N ASP A 121 5.29 -22.80 -2.21
CA ASP A 121 6.36 -23.41 -3.01
C ASP A 121 7.31 -22.40 -3.66
N GLN A 122 7.21 -21.11 -3.29
CA GLN A 122 8.07 -20.01 -3.75
C GLN A 122 7.85 -19.55 -5.19
N ALA A 123 6.87 -20.09 -5.91
CA ALA A 123 6.50 -19.54 -7.21
C ALA A 123 5.92 -18.13 -7.06
N LEU A 124 6.26 -17.25 -8.01
CA LEU A 124 5.64 -15.93 -8.13
C LEU A 124 4.51 -16.02 -9.16
N LYS A 125 3.32 -15.62 -8.74
CA LYS A 125 2.10 -15.63 -9.55
C LYS A 125 1.47 -14.24 -9.57
N TYR A 126 0.51 -14.05 -10.47
CA TYR A 126 -0.33 -12.86 -10.47
C TYR A 126 -1.79 -13.18 -10.76
N ILE A 127 -2.68 -12.31 -10.28
CA ILE A 127 -4.10 -12.29 -10.66
C ILE A 127 -4.33 -11.12 -11.63
N GLU A 128 -5.00 -11.41 -12.73
CA GLU A 128 -5.48 -10.44 -13.72
C GLU A 128 -6.89 -10.84 -14.14
N ASP A 129 -7.85 -9.91 -14.13
CA ASP A 129 -9.26 -10.16 -14.46
C ASP A 129 -9.87 -11.38 -13.74
N GLY A 130 -9.50 -11.56 -12.47
CA GLY A 130 -9.99 -12.65 -11.62
C GLY A 130 -9.40 -14.04 -11.93
N LYS A 131 -8.39 -14.13 -12.80
CA LYS A 131 -7.71 -15.37 -13.15
C LYS A 131 -6.27 -15.36 -12.66
N GLU A 132 -5.79 -16.51 -12.20
CA GLU A 132 -4.41 -16.72 -11.73
C GLU A 132 -3.49 -17.12 -12.90
N TYR A 133 -2.29 -16.56 -12.92
CA TYR A 133 -1.27 -16.82 -13.95
C TYR A 133 0.14 -16.96 -13.34
N GLU A 134 0.98 -17.74 -14.01
CA GLU A 134 2.39 -17.91 -13.65
C GLU A 134 3.28 -16.80 -14.25
N THR A 135 4.19 -16.23 -13.46
CA THR A 135 5.18 -15.27 -13.96
C THR A 135 6.36 -15.93 -14.68
N GLY A 136 6.63 -17.21 -14.40
CA GLY A 136 7.85 -17.90 -14.84
C GLY A 136 9.11 -17.50 -14.07
N PHE A 137 8.99 -16.63 -13.05
CA PHE A 137 10.07 -16.26 -12.15
C PHE A 137 10.46 -17.44 -11.27
N LYS A 138 11.73 -17.84 -11.31
CA LYS A 138 12.26 -19.00 -10.56
C LYS A 138 13.23 -18.62 -9.44
N ASP A 139 13.45 -17.33 -9.21
CA ASP A 139 14.45 -16.86 -8.26
C ASP A 139 13.86 -16.69 -6.84
N TYR A 140 14.69 -16.88 -5.83
CA TYR A 140 14.28 -16.98 -4.42
C TYR A 140 14.12 -15.60 -3.74
N GLY A 141 14.57 -14.52 -4.37
CA GLY A 141 14.40 -13.15 -3.87
C GLY A 141 12.93 -12.71 -3.83
N TRP A 142 12.62 -11.71 -3.02
CA TRP A 142 11.28 -11.14 -2.97
C TRP A 142 11.08 -10.17 -4.13
N PHE A 143 9.88 -10.12 -4.73
CA PHE A 143 9.60 -9.28 -5.90
C PHE A 143 8.56 -8.20 -5.56
N VAL A 144 8.82 -6.96 -5.97
CA VAL A 144 7.84 -5.85 -6.00
C VAL A 144 7.70 -5.36 -7.44
N PRO A 145 6.49 -5.36 -8.02
CA PRO A 145 6.25 -4.75 -9.33
C PRO A 145 6.30 -3.22 -9.24
N ALA A 146 6.79 -2.57 -10.30
CA ALA A 146 6.58 -1.13 -10.49
C ALA A 146 5.18 -0.86 -11.07
N GLU A 147 4.60 0.30 -10.74
CA GLU A 147 3.28 0.74 -11.24
C GLU A 147 3.23 0.93 -12.77
N ASP A 148 4.39 0.94 -13.46
CA ASP A 148 4.44 1.08 -14.91
C ASP A 148 4.19 -0.24 -15.68
N GLY A 149 4.17 -1.37 -14.97
CA GLY A 149 3.98 -2.71 -15.52
C GLY A 149 5.11 -3.23 -16.43
N LYS A 150 6.25 -2.52 -16.50
CA LYS A 150 7.39 -2.83 -17.37
C LYS A 150 8.60 -3.31 -16.62
N HIS A 151 8.72 -2.96 -15.35
CA HIS A 151 9.82 -3.40 -14.51
C HIS A 151 9.36 -3.75 -13.10
N GLY A 152 10.27 -4.33 -12.34
CA GLY A 152 10.09 -4.57 -10.92
C GLY A 152 11.43 -4.64 -10.22
N VAL A 153 11.37 -4.77 -8.90
CA VAL A 153 12.52 -4.90 -8.02
C VAL A 153 12.51 -6.27 -7.39
N VAL A 154 13.65 -6.96 -7.46
CA VAL A 154 13.90 -8.14 -6.65
C VAL A 154 14.85 -7.76 -5.53
N TRP A 155 14.49 -8.04 -4.29
CA TRP A 155 15.33 -7.75 -3.12
C TRP A 155 15.58 -8.97 -2.25
N PHE A 156 16.68 -8.89 -1.50
CA PHE A 156 17.12 -9.90 -0.55
C PHE A 156 17.41 -9.26 0.80
N ASN A 157 17.27 -10.03 1.88
CA ASN A 157 17.55 -9.53 3.23
C ASN A 157 19.03 -9.12 3.45
N SER A 158 19.92 -9.51 2.53
CA SER A 158 21.30 -9.03 2.47
C SER A 158 21.43 -7.55 2.12
N GLY A 159 20.36 -6.90 1.64
CA GLY A 159 20.35 -5.55 1.08
C GLY A 159 20.61 -5.51 -0.42
N GLN A 160 20.86 -6.65 -1.07
CA GLN A 160 21.00 -6.71 -2.52
C GLN A 160 19.65 -6.46 -3.20
N ILE A 161 19.68 -5.59 -4.20
CA ILE A 161 18.53 -5.15 -4.98
C ILE A 161 18.87 -5.35 -6.45
N TYR A 162 17.92 -5.85 -7.22
CA TYR A 162 18.03 -6.08 -8.65
C TYR A 162 16.83 -5.47 -9.35
N ILE A 163 17.05 -4.85 -10.51
CA ILE A 163 15.96 -4.40 -11.37
C ILE A 163 15.72 -5.49 -12.42
N VAL A 164 14.46 -5.91 -12.55
CA VAL A 164 14.02 -6.95 -13.49
C VAL A 164 13.04 -6.37 -14.51
N GLY A 165 13.09 -6.87 -15.74
CA GLY A 165 12.10 -6.55 -16.76
C GLY A 165 10.82 -7.38 -16.57
N VAL A 166 9.67 -6.75 -16.82
CA VAL A 166 8.34 -7.36 -16.81
C VAL A 166 7.71 -7.18 -18.18
N ASP A 167 7.33 -8.28 -18.83
CA ASP A 167 6.63 -8.27 -20.11
C ASP A 167 5.36 -9.13 -20.01
N ASN A 168 4.20 -8.46 -20.05
CA ASN A 168 2.89 -9.10 -19.92
C ASN A 168 2.80 -10.06 -18.71
N GLY A 169 3.30 -9.61 -17.56
CA GLY A 169 3.35 -10.40 -16.32
C GLY A 169 4.47 -11.44 -16.24
N LYS A 170 5.25 -11.67 -17.32
CA LYS A 170 6.45 -12.50 -17.27
C LYS A 170 7.63 -11.70 -16.74
N VAL A 171 8.32 -12.25 -15.75
CA VAL A 171 9.47 -11.59 -15.11
C VAL A 171 10.76 -12.19 -15.67
N SER A 172 11.61 -11.34 -16.24
CA SER A 172 12.93 -11.72 -16.72
C SER A 172 13.93 -11.77 -15.56
N PRO A 173 14.87 -12.73 -15.54
CA PRO A 173 15.91 -12.75 -14.53
C PRO A 173 16.81 -11.51 -14.65
N ALA A 174 17.17 -10.92 -13.51
CA ALA A 174 18.20 -9.89 -13.48
C ALA A 174 19.58 -10.51 -13.68
N LYS A 175 20.49 -9.75 -14.29
CA LYS A 175 21.88 -10.21 -14.54
C LYS A 175 22.85 -9.75 -13.46
N GLU A 176 22.65 -8.53 -12.96
CA GLU A 176 23.57 -7.88 -12.03
C GLU A 176 22.78 -7.12 -10.95
N PRO A 177 23.30 -7.05 -9.71
CA PRO A 177 22.69 -6.24 -8.66
C PRO A 177 22.81 -4.75 -9.01
N LEU A 178 21.78 -3.97 -8.64
CA LEU A 178 21.74 -2.52 -8.80
C LEU A 178 22.94 -1.83 -8.13
N VAL A 179 23.27 -2.28 -6.91
CA VAL A 179 24.47 -1.86 -6.18
C VAL A 179 25.23 -3.11 -5.75
N PRO A 180 26.45 -3.38 -6.26
CA PRO A 180 27.21 -4.57 -5.93
C PRO A 180 27.50 -4.73 -4.43
N ASP A 181 27.80 -3.62 -3.75
CA ASP A 181 28.02 -3.56 -2.31
C ASP A 181 27.05 -2.53 -1.69
N PRO A 182 25.82 -2.93 -1.33
CA PRO A 182 24.82 -2.00 -0.84
C PRO A 182 25.29 -1.35 0.48
N PRO A 183 25.05 -0.05 0.70
CA PRO A 183 25.52 0.64 1.91
C PRO A 183 24.78 0.21 3.19
N PHE A 184 23.73 -0.60 3.07
CA PHE A 184 22.89 -1.10 4.16
C PHE A 184 22.79 -2.63 4.16
N SER A 185 22.31 -3.17 5.27
CA SER A 185 22.10 -4.61 5.50
C SER A 185 20.83 -4.83 6.33
N GLY A 186 20.27 -6.05 6.25
CA GLY A 186 19.09 -6.40 7.04
C GLY A 186 17.79 -5.78 6.54
N ALA A 187 17.72 -5.45 5.25
CA ALA A 187 16.49 -4.96 4.62
C ALA A 187 15.37 -5.99 4.77
N THR A 188 14.26 -5.62 5.38
CA THR A 188 13.11 -6.50 5.58
C THR A 188 11.99 -6.23 4.58
N TRP A 189 11.99 -5.07 3.94
CA TRP A 189 10.98 -4.65 2.98
C TRP A 189 11.51 -3.64 1.96
N CYS A 190 11.08 -3.81 0.72
CA CYS A 190 11.35 -2.91 -0.39
C CYS A 190 10.02 -2.39 -0.95
N ALA A 191 10.00 -1.15 -1.44
CA ALA A 191 8.92 -0.60 -2.24
C ALA A 191 9.51 0.14 -3.44
N ILE A 192 8.76 0.18 -4.55
CA ILE A 192 9.11 1.00 -5.72
C ILE A 192 7.95 1.92 -6.05
N LYS A 193 8.26 3.21 -6.24
CA LYS A 193 7.29 4.24 -6.63
C LYS A 193 7.98 5.30 -7.49
N ASP A 194 7.36 5.70 -8.60
CA ASP A 194 7.87 6.77 -9.48
C ASP A 194 9.37 6.62 -9.82
N ASN A 195 9.78 5.41 -10.23
CA ASN A 195 11.19 5.06 -10.52
C ASN A 195 12.16 5.29 -9.34
N THR A 196 11.64 5.20 -8.12
CA THR A 196 12.42 5.35 -6.90
C THR A 196 12.20 4.13 -6.02
N ILE A 197 13.29 3.59 -5.51
CA ILE A 197 13.31 2.44 -4.62
C ILE A 197 13.43 2.95 -3.18
N TYR A 198 12.59 2.41 -2.31
CA TYR A 198 12.61 2.64 -0.88
C TYR A 198 12.90 1.30 -0.22
N THR A 199 13.86 1.27 0.68
CA THR A 199 14.17 0.06 1.44
C THR A 199 14.46 0.44 2.87
N ASP A 200 13.93 -0.34 3.81
CA ASP A 200 14.44 -0.29 5.17
C ASP A 200 15.83 -0.94 5.22
N GLY A 201 16.56 -0.66 6.28
CA GLY A 201 17.79 -1.33 6.57
C GLY A 201 18.69 -0.53 7.49
N ARG A 202 19.70 -1.23 7.99
CA ARG A 202 20.74 -0.64 8.80
C ARG A 202 21.95 -0.31 7.94
N GLU A 203 22.43 0.91 8.04
CA GLU A 203 23.70 1.31 7.44
C GLU A 203 24.84 0.42 7.96
N LYS A 204 25.71 -0.04 7.05
CA LYS A 204 26.83 -0.89 7.41
C LYS A 204 27.76 -0.14 8.37
N GLY A 205 28.02 -0.74 9.54
CA GLY A 205 28.82 -0.13 10.60
C GLY A 205 28.03 0.69 11.62
N ALA A 206 26.76 1.01 11.37
CA ALA A 206 25.90 1.67 12.35
C ALA A 206 25.49 0.73 13.49
N ASP A 207 25.13 1.32 14.64
CA ASP A 207 24.59 0.59 15.80
C ASP A 207 23.39 -0.26 15.37
N ARG A 208 23.41 -1.53 15.77
CA ARG A 208 22.40 -2.55 15.46
C ARG A 208 20.99 -2.20 15.91
N LYS A 209 20.84 -1.18 16.75
CA LYS A 209 19.56 -0.71 17.28
C LYS A 209 18.83 0.26 16.35
N PHE A 210 19.50 0.75 15.31
CA PHE A 210 18.93 1.77 14.42
C PHE A 210 18.73 1.26 13.00
N GLU A 211 17.56 1.57 12.46
CA GLU A 211 17.19 1.34 11.07
C GLU A 211 16.81 2.68 10.41
N ASN A 212 17.01 2.76 9.11
CA ASN A 212 16.61 3.89 8.28
C ASN A 212 15.75 3.39 7.12
N ILE A 213 14.98 4.28 6.52
CA ILE A 213 14.48 4.09 5.16
C ILE A 213 15.41 4.80 4.20
N THR A 214 16.00 4.07 3.26
CA THR A 214 16.89 4.61 2.23
C THR A 214 16.11 4.75 0.92
N GLN A 215 16.18 5.92 0.30
CA GLN A 215 15.60 6.23 -1.00
C GLN A 215 16.69 6.25 -2.06
N MET A 216 16.52 5.50 -3.14
CA MET A 216 17.46 5.42 -4.27
C MET A 216 16.73 5.56 -5.60
N ASP A 217 17.40 6.09 -6.62
CA ASP A 217 16.92 5.97 -7.99
C ASP A 217 17.19 4.57 -8.58
N LEU A 218 16.72 4.34 -9.82
CA LEU A 218 16.95 3.10 -10.56
C LEU A 218 18.40 2.90 -11.04
N GLU A 219 19.32 3.82 -10.73
CA GLU A 219 20.76 3.67 -10.94
C GLU A 219 21.49 3.33 -9.64
N GLY A 220 20.76 3.23 -8.52
CA GLY A 220 21.30 2.88 -7.21
C GLY A 220 21.92 4.06 -6.47
N LYS A 221 21.76 5.29 -6.98
CA LYS A 221 22.22 6.49 -6.28
C LYS A 221 21.27 6.79 -5.13
N VAL A 222 21.83 6.93 -3.92
CA VAL A 222 21.07 7.38 -2.75
C VAL A 222 20.64 8.83 -2.94
N LEU A 223 19.33 9.04 -2.91
CA LEU A 223 18.72 10.37 -3.01
C LEU A 223 18.46 10.95 -1.62
N ASN A 224 18.04 10.11 -0.67
CA ASN A 224 17.71 10.53 0.68
C ASN A 224 17.70 9.36 1.68
N THR A 225 17.76 9.68 2.97
CA THR A 225 17.66 8.74 4.08
C THR A 225 16.75 9.30 5.17
N TYR A 226 15.77 8.52 5.61
CA TYR A 226 14.80 8.89 6.64
C TYR A 226 15.06 8.10 7.92
N GLY A 227 15.22 8.79 9.05
CA GLY A 227 15.59 8.18 10.33
C GLY A 227 16.69 8.98 11.04
N PRO A 228 17.38 8.39 12.04
CA PRO A 228 17.33 6.97 12.45
C PRO A 228 16.14 6.61 13.34
N TYR A 229 15.70 5.35 13.26
CA TYR A 229 14.64 4.76 14.07
C TYR A 229 15.18 3.71 15.01
N LYS A 230 14.85 3.85 16.29
CA LYS A 230 15.21 2.86 17.31
C LYS A 230 14.14 1.77 17.30
N GLU A 231 14.41 0.64 16.65
CA GLU A 231 13.73 -0.68 16.72
C GLU A 231 13.72 -1.41 15.37
N SER A 232 13.61 -2.74 15.43
CA SER A 232 13.70 -3.66 14.28
C SER A 232 12.36 -4.01 13.61
N ALA A 233 11.32 -3.20 13.83
CA ALA A 233 9.97 -3.43 13.30
C ALA A 233 9.44 -2.13 12.69
N LEU A 234 10.20 -1.63 11.72
CA LEU A 234 9.92 -0.42 10.97
C LEU A 234 9.01 -0.76 9.79
N TYR A 235 7.81 -0.17 9.76
CA TYR A 235 6.87 -0.29 8.64
C TYR A 235 6.76 1.06 7.96
N TYR A 236 6.65 1.08 6.63
CA TYR A 236 6.49 2.33 5.90
C TYR A 236 5.56 2.20 4.70
N ALA A 237 4.93 3.31 4.36
CA ALA A 237 4.07 3.47 3.20
C ALA A 237 4.55 4.68 2.39
N VAL A 238 4.78 4.46 1.10
CA VAL A 238 5.15 5.52 0.15
C VAL A 238 3.90 5.95 -0.59
N THR A 239 3.36 7.11 -0.23
CA THR A 239 2.21 7.72 -0.89
C THR A 239 2.64 8.62 -2.05
N LYS A 240 1.71 9.37 -2.65
CA LYS A 240 2.05 10.31 -3.74
C LYS A 240 3.08 11.35 -3.31
N ASP A 241 2.84 12.04 -2.18
CA ASP A 241 3.66 13.18 -1.76
C ASP A 241 4.45 12.91 -0.47
N TYR A 242 4.13 11.83 0.26
CA TYR A 242 4.66 11.55 1.58
C TYR A 242 5.21 10.14 1.76
N LEU A 243 6.26 10.04 2.58
CA LEU A 243 6.68 8.82 3.23
C LEU A 243 6.10 8.79 4.65
N CYS A 244 5.27 7.81 4.94
CA CYS A 244 4.69 7.59 6.26
C CYS A 244 5.36 6.40 6.91
N ILE A 245 5.87 6.59 8.12
CA ILE A 245 6.64 5.57 8.85
C ILE A 245 5.94 5.28 10.17
N TYR A 246 5.71 4.01 10.43
CA TYR A 246 5.19 3.49 11.69
C TYR A 246 6.23 2.58 12.33
N SER A 247 6.65 2.90 13.55
CA SER A 247 7.49 2.04 14.38
C SER A 247 6.70 1.62 15.61
N ARG A 248 6.78 0.34 15.99
CA ARG A 248 6.01 -0.20 17.14
C ARG A 248 6.39 0.46 18.47
N GLY A 249 7.68 0.72 18.67
CA GLY A 249 8.21 1.38 19.86
C GLY A 249 8.03 2.88 19.89
N GLU A 250 7.71 3.50 18.74
CA GLU A 250 7.39 4.92 18.68
C GLU A 250 5.88 5.13 18.78
N ASP A 251 5.49 6.26 19.35
CA ASP A 251 4.09 6.53 19.69
C ASP A 251 3.25 7.02 18.50
N GLY A 252 3.41 6.44 17.31
CA GLY A 252 2.48 6.64 16.18
C GLY A 252 3.11 6.66 14.79
N VAL A 253 2.55 7.48 13.89
CA VAL A 253 3.00 7.62 12.49
C VAL A 253 3.76 8.92 12.31
N ARG A 254 5.00 8.83 11.83
CA ARG A 254 5.79 9.98 11.36
C ARG A 254 5.59 10.20 9.87
N VAL A 255 5.52 11.46 9.46
CA VAL A 255 5.26 11.85 8.08
C VAL A 255 6.43 12.70 7.58
N TYR A 256 6.93 12.36 6.39
CA TYR A 256 7.99 13.11 5.70
C TYR A 256 7.53 13.45 4.29
N ARG A 257 7.94 14.61 3.77
CA ARG A 257 7.73 14.96 2.35
C ARG A 257 8.72 14.22 1.48
N LEU A 258 8.25 13.64 0.38
CA LEU A 258 9.12 12.97 -0.59
C LEU A 258 9.96 13.95 -1.41
N ARG A 259 9.42 15.15 -1.69
CA ARG A 259 10.09 16.14 -2.54
C ARG A 259 11.43 16.63 -1.98
N ASP A 260 11.52 16.81 -0.67
CA ASP A 260 12.68 17.42 -0.02
C ASP A 260 13.18 16.66 1.21
N GLY A 261 12.52 15.55 1.59
CA GLY A 261 12.89 14.77 2.75
C GLY A 261 12.50 15.35 4.10
N SER A 262 11.87 16.52 4.13
CA SER A 262 11.59 17.23 5.37
C SER A 262 10.59 16.48 6.24
N PHE A 263 10.85 16.47 7.55
CA PHE A 263 9.88 16.00 8.54
C PHE A 263 8.70 16.98 8.60
N VAL A 264 7.49 16.45 8.42
CA VAL A 264 6.25 17.21 8.46
C VAL A 264 5.72 17.28 9.89
N GLY A 265 5.56 16.11 10.50
CA GLY A 265 4.89 15.96 11.77
C GLY A 265 4.61 14.50 12.10
N SER A 266 3.88 14.28 13.19
CA SER A 266 3.49 12.95 13.64
C SER A 266 2.05 12.90 14.11
N LEU A 267 1.38 11.79 13.84
CA LEU A 267 0.11 11.42 14.47
C LEU A 267 0.39 10.42 15.57
N THR A 268 -0.11 10.68 16.77
CA THR A 268 0.16 9.84 17.93
C THR A 268 -0.68 8.55 17.94
N LYS A 269 -0.37 7.59 18.80
CA LYS A 269 -1.22 6.40 19.06
C LYS A 269 -2.66 6.77 19.43
N ASN A 270 -2.87 7.87 20.15
CA ASN A 270 -4.20 8.36 20.50
C ASN A 270 -4.94 8.92 19.29
N ASP A 271 -4.23 9.61 18.40
CA ASP A 271 -4.77 10.19 17.18
C ASP A 271 -5.26 9.12 16.20
N ILE A 272 -4.49 8.03 16.06
CA ILE A 272 -4.80 6.95 15.11
C ILE A 272 -5.94 6.04 15.56
N LYS A 273 -6.57 6.27 16.73
CA LYS A 273 -7.77 5.56 17.23
C LYS A 273 -7.70 4.02 17.10
N MET A 274 -6.50 3.45 17.17
CA MET A 274 -6.28 2.01 17.04
C MET A 274 -6.43 1.31 18.39
N LYS A 275 -7.07 0.13 18.38
CA LYS A 275 -7.05 -0.80 19.52
C LYS A 275 -5.80 -1.67 19.38
N GLY A 276 -4.80 -1.45 20.24
CA GLY A 276 -3.53 -2.20 20.21
C GLY A 276 -2.48 -1.64 19.22
N GLY A 277 -1.38 -2.38 19.06
CA GLY A 277 -0.32 -2.01 18.12
C GLY A 277 -0.69 -2.31 16.66
N ALA A 278 -0.24 -1.50 15.71
CA ALA A 278 -0.35 -1.83 14.29
C ALA A 278 0.68 -2.89 13.88
N TYR A 279 0.32 -3.65 12.86
CA TYR A 279 1.09 -4.75 12.28
C TYR A 279 1.50 -4.47 10.83
N GLY A 280 1.35 -3.21 10.40
CA GLY A 280 1.74 -2.71 9.10
C GLY A 280 1.11 -1.35 8.81
N ILE A 281 1.71 -0.64 7.86
CA ILE A 281 1.21 0.60 7.27
C ILE A 281 1.30 0.44 5.75
N TYR A 282 0.25 0.81 5.02
CA TYR A 282 0.13 0.55 3.60
C TYR A 282 -0.34 1.80 2.87
N ALA A 283 0.28 2.10 1.73
CA ALA A 283 -0.18 3.16 0.87
C ALA A 283 -1.47 2.70 0.14
N LEU A 284 -2.44 3.60 0.09
CA LEU A 284 -3.65 3.45 -0.70
C LEU A 284 -3.56 4.45 -1.86
N GLU A 285 -4.69 5.02 -2.29
CA GLU A 285 -4.67 6.07 -3.31
C GLU A 285 -4.18 7.42 -2.77
N LYS A 286 -3.65 8.27 -3.67
CA LYS A 286 -3.21 9.64 -3.37
C LYS A 286 -2.27 9.69 -2.15
N ASN A 287 -2.67 10.42 -1.10
CA ASN A 287 -1.96 10.57 0.17
C ASN A 287 -2.70 9.88 1.32
N THR A 288 -3.40 8.79 1.03
CA THR A 288 -4.11 7.99 2.02
C THR A 288 -3.32 6.73 2.37
N ILE A 289 -3.24 6.43 3.66
CA ILE A 289 -2.63 5.21 4.19
C ILE A 289 -3.64 4.40 5.00
N ALA A 290 -3.38 3.10 5.13
CA ALA A 290 -4.06 2.22 6.07
C ALA A 290 -3.05 1.68 7.10
N LEU A 291 -3.36 1.81 8.38
CA LEU A 291 -2.77 1.00 9.44
C LEU A 291 -3.68 -0.17 9.75
N VAL A 292 -3.10 -1.33 10.00
CA VAL A 292 -3.85 -2.57 10.23
C VAL A 292 -3.51 -3.18 11.58
N THR A 293 -4.51 -3.66 12.31
CA THR A 293 -4.35 -4.44 13.55
C THR A 293 -5.34 -5.60 13.64
N ASP A 294 -5.01 -6.64 14.43
CA ASP A 294 -5.89 -7.80 14.71
C ASP A 294 -6.38 -7.93 16.14
N TYR A 295 -6.43 -6.83 16.89
CA TYR A 295 -7.02 -6.85 18.23
C TYR A 295 -8.51 -7.21 18.17
N GLU A 296 -8.86 -8.47 18.40
CA GLU A 296 -10.23 -9.03 18.40
C GLU A 296 -10.93 -9.10 17.03
N GLY A 297 -10.19 -8.96 15.94
CA GLY A 297 -10.72 -8.97 14.56
C GLY A 297 -9.92 -8.06 13.66
N LEU A 298 -10.22 -8.03 12.35
CA LEU A 298 -9.53 -7.12 11.44
C LEU A 298 -9.96 -5.68 11.71
N HIS A 299 -9.03 -4.82 12.10
CA HIS A 299 -9.27 -3.38 12.29
C HIS A 299 -8.36 -2.56 11.39
N LEU A 300 -8.92 -1.52 10.79
CA LEU A 300 -8.19 -0.56 9.97
C LEU A 300 -8.29 0.84 10.56
N CYS A 301 -7.18 1.56 10.53
CA CYS A 301 -7.18 3.01 10.66
C CYS A 301 -6.75 3.60 9.32
N LEU A 302 -7.65 4.35 8.69
CA LEU A 302 -7.38 5.08 7.46
C LEU A 302 -7.00 6.51 7.80
N ILE A 303 -5.94 7.01 7.17
CA ILE A 303 -5.45 8.37 7.36
C ILE A 303 -5.29 9.02 5.99
N ALA A 304 -6.00 10.11 5.73
CA ALA A 304 -5.81 10.93 4.54
C ALA A 304 -5.07 12.22 4.90
N LEU A 305 -3.92 12.44 4.28
CA LEU A 305 -3.12 13.67 4.42
C LEU A 305 -3.49 14.66 3.31
N SER A 306 -3.65 15.94 3.66
CA SER A 306 -4.06 17.02 2.76
C SER A 306 -3.31 18.31 3.00
#